data_AF-A0A814NGS2-F1
#
_entry.id   AF-A0A814NGS2-F1
#
_cell.length_a   1.000
_cell.length_b   1.000
_cell.length_c   1.000
_cell.angle_alpha   90.00
_cell.angle_beta   90.00
_cell.angle_gamma   90.00
#
_symmetry.space_group_name_H-M   'P 1'
#
loop_
_entity.id
_entity.type
_entity.pdbx_description
1 polymer ?
#
loop_
_entity_poly.entity_id
_entity_poly.type
_entity_poly.pdbx_seq_one_letter_code
_entity_poly.pdbx_strand_id
1 'polypeptide(L)'
;MPRRCSNCHGETPPIQLRSCPHCRKEFTTSLRPSPSTIPFAKHDRSPRISLGHIRPRASTAAAAAHRITPRENDTPVSCQYKKVCAEYLSSLRWDKSFFDRQHNRCYCENCYPSSREDTTVQGGSKYVLPRGWCRFGLHVHQVRADIDRIWSKWIVTYHGTRPMAAQSIIHHRQFLLPGDTCLDGTKVAILPDHIPGKNHIYTSPTIAYSSYEAYCPPQRFHSQQTGKTYDARLVLQCRQQPGSYKVQGETINAGSKRLCPFIPNDQIEIFTECIASKLRFSTITSVDMAKDKWFRSIESKFYDALEYHAVPEWIIEPMLPRVKTRRDALNDQKEQWPFRIHNAKGKFPCPQCKRVWKSSFTTVVWRARRNTNVIQVRIEKQACKGCNNYCQGSLAGIESLVWTAYWMCTWILDVFYGIRDENANKRADKLEEIDKATAPHDYARCEAGKKGICRKCNKQL
;
A
#
# COMPACT_ATOMS: atom_id res chain seq x y z
N MET A 1 -41.72 0.84 10.93
CA MET A 1 -42.19 -0.56 10.89
C MET A 1 -43.02 -0.76 9.62
N PRO A 2 -42.77 -1.80 8.80
CA PRO A 2 -43.60 -2.06 7.62
C PRO A 2 -44.96 -2.60 8.07
N ARG A 3 -46.05 -2.09 7.48
CA ARG A 3 -47.44 -2.47 7.83
C ARG A 3 -47.80 -3.78 7.15
N ARG A 4 -48.34 -4.74 7.91
CA ARG A 4 -48.90 -6.00 7.39
C ARG A 4 -50.28 -5.76 6.77
N CYS A 5 -50.60 -6.46 5.69
CA CYS A 5 -51.96 -6.52 5.16
C CYS A 5 -52.84 -7.32 6.14
N SER A 6 -53.98 -6.77 6.56
CA SER A 6 -54.84 -7.37 7.59
C SER A 6 -55.56 -8.66 7.16
N ASN A 7 -55.55 -9.00 5.86
CA ASN A 7 -56.35 -10.10 5.31
C ASN A 7 -55.52 -11.28 4.78
N CYS A 8 -54.19 -11.27 4.92
CA CYS A 8 -53.32 -12.34 4.44
C CYS A 8 -52.17 -12.56 5.43
N HIS A 9 -52.13 -13.70 6.12
CA HIS A 9 -51.10 -14.03 7.13
C HIS A 9 -49.74 -14.47 6.54
N GLY A 10 -49.35 -13.97 5.36
CA GLY A 10 -48.12 -14.35 4.65
C GLY A 10 -47.03 -13.26 4.64
N GLU A 11 -45.80 -13.67 4.32
CA GLU A 11 -44.55 -12.91 4.40
C GLU A 11 -44.51 -11.60 3.58
N THR A 12 -43.56 -10.74 3.93
CA THR A 12 -43.45 -9.36 3.45
C THR A 12 -42.82 -9.33 2.05
N PRO A 13 -43.48 -8.80 1.00
CA PRO A 13 -42.89 -8.74 -0.33
C PRO A 13 -41.88 -7.57 -0.46
N PRO A 14 -40.93 -7.64 -1.40
CA PRO A 14 -39.95 -6.58 -1.64
C PRO A 14 -40.62 -5.31 -2.17
N ILE A 15 -40.01 -4.17 -1.80
CA ILE A 15 -40.48 -2.80 -2.03
C ILE A 15 -40.48 -2.49 -3.54
N GLN A 16 -41.54 -2.84 -4.28
CA GLN A 16 -41.87 -2.26 -5.60
C GLN A 16 -43.20 -2.71 -6.24
N LEU A 17 -44.24 -3.10 -5.47
CA LEU A 17 -45.56 -3.43 -6.03
C LEU A 17 -46.63 -2.40 -5.62
N ARG A 18 -47.41 -1.89 -6.60
CA ARG A 18 -48.51 -0.92 -6.38
C ARG A 18 -49.83 -1.57 -5.94
N SER A 19 -49.92 -2.90 -5.97
CA SER A 19 -51.08 -3.68 -5.50
C SER A 19 -50.65 -5.03 -4.94
N CYS A 20 -51.48 -5.63 -4.08
CA CYS A 20 -51.21 -6.95 -3.50
C CYS A 20 -51.34 -8.06 -4.57
N PRO A 21 -50.34 -8.95 -4.75
CA PRO A 21 -50.38 -9.98 -5.79
C PRO A 21 -51.47 -11.05 -5.55
N HIS A 22 -51.95 -11.22 -4.32
CA HIS A 22 -52.97 -12.22 -4.00
C HIS A 22 -54.41 -11.74 -4.16
N CYS A 23 -54.69 -10.46 -3.90
CA CYS A 23 -56.06 -9.91 -3.92
C CYS A 23 -56.26 -8.73 -4.89
N ARG A 24 -55.20 -8.31 -5.60
CA ARG A 24 -55.16 -7.23 -6.60
C ARG A 24 -55.65 -5.84 -6.14
N LYS A 25 -55.90 -5.62 -4.85
CA LYS A 25 -56.27 -4.28 -4.34
C LYS A 25 -55.07 -3.34 -4.35
N GLU A 26 -55.28 -2.12 -4.84
CA GLU A 26 -54.29 -1.04 -4.86
C GLU A 26 -54.13 -0.40 -3.49
N PHE A 27 -52.91 0.06 -3.17
CA PHE A 27 -52.64 0.83 -1.96
C PHE A 27 -53.05 2.29 -2.18
N THR A 28 -54.18 2.73 -1.61
CA THR A 28 -54.65 4.11 -1.73
C THR A 28 -53.82 5.06 -0.86
N THR A 29 -53.29 6.13 -1.46
CA THR A 29 -52.68 7.26 -0.74
C THR A 29 -53.68 8.40 -0.67
N SER A 30 -54.40 8.50 0.44
CA SER A 30 -55.22 9.68 0.77
C SER A 30 -54.52 10.48 1.86
N LEU A 31 -54.02 11.66 1.51
CA LEU A 31 -53.62 12.69 2.47
C LEU A 31 -54.02 14.05 1.94
N ARG A 32 -55.15 14.57 2.46
CA ARG A 32 -55.38 15.95 2.95
C ARG A 32 -56.88 16.22 3.11
N PRO A 33 -57.31 17.33 3.77
CA PRO A 33 -56.60 18.27 4.64
C PRO A 33 -57.43 18.64 5.92
N SER A 34 -56.90 19.51 6.80
CA SER A 34 -57.69 20.61 7.40
C SER A 34 -56.81 21.66 8.10
N PRO A 35 -57.32 22.90 8.26
CA PRO A 35 -56.53 24.14 8.18
C PRO A 35 -56.39 24.88 9.52
N SER A 36 -55.43 25.81 9.59
CA SER A 36 -55.51 26.93 10.53
C SER A 36 -55.08 28.23 9.84
N THR A 37 -55.93 29.22 10.07
CA THR A 37 -56.04 30.56 9.50
C THR A 37 -55.18 31.55 10.28
N ILE A 38 -54.69 32.62 9.63
CA ILE A 38 -54.56 34.03 10.11
C ILE A 38 -53.82 34.86 9.02
N PRO A 39 -54.13 36.16 8.84
CA PRO A 39 -54.45 36.72 7.53
C PRO A 39 -53.38 37.63 6.89
N PHE A 40 -53.58 37.85 5.59
CA PHE A 40 -52.92 38.83 4.74
C PHE A 40 -53.37 40.27 5.05
N ALA A 41 -52.41 41.20 5.05
CA ALA A 41 -52.63 42.61 4.72
C ALA A 41 -51.73 42.99 3.54
N LYS A 42 -52.33 43.68 2.56
CA LYS A 42 -51.69 44.16 1.32
C LYS A 42 -51.26 45.63 1.46
N HIS A 43 -50.38 46.00 0.54
CA HIS A 43 -50.19 47.33 -0.08
C HIS A 43 -49.22 48.34 0.59
N ASP A 44 -48.04 48.44 -0.03
CA ASP A 44 -47.69 49.50 -1.01
C ASP A 44 -46.50 50.41 -0.65
N ARG A 45 -45.79 50.80 -1.72
CA ARG A 45 -44.81 51.89 -1.88
C ARG A 45 -43.32 51.64 -1.57
N SER A 46 -42.59 51.44 -2.67
CA SER A 46 -41.19 51.83 -2.88
C SER A 46 -40.91 53.27 -2.45
N PRO A 47 -39.63 53.57 -2.15
CA PRO A 47 -39.00 54.66 -2.89
C PRO A 47 -37.65 54.24 -3.50
N ARG A 48 -37.42 54.74 -4.72
CA ARG A 48 -36.11 54.86 -5.37
C ARG A 48 -35.20 55.71 -4.48
N ILE A 49 -34.02 55.22 -4.14
CA ILE A 49 -32.86 56.06 -3.84
C ILE A 49 -31.65 55.50 -4.58
N SER A 50 -30.85 56.45 -5.06
CA SER A 50 -29.86 56.45 -6.11
C SER A 50 -28.57 55.67 -5.84
N LEU A 51 -27.95 55.25 -6.95
CA LEU A 51 -26.58 54.76 -7.08
C LEU A 51 -25.58 55.83 -6.60
N GLY A 52 -25.11 55.68 -5.37
CA GLY A 52 -23.93 56.36 -4.84
C GLY A 52 -22.74 55.41 -4.85
N HIS A 53 -21.69 55.75 -5.59
CA HIS A 53 -20.39 55.10 -5.53
C HIS A 53 -19.81 55.15 -4.11
N ILE A 54 -19.83 54.02 -3.41
CA ILE A 54 -19.04 53.81 -2.19
C ILE A 54 -18.09 52.65 -2.46
N ARG A 55 -16.81 52.98 -2.68
CA ARG A 55 -15.71 52.02 -2.74
C ARG A 55 -15.58 51.34 -1.37
N PRO A 56 -15.63 50.00 -1.27
CA PRO A 56 -15.21 49.34 -0.05
C PRO A 56 -13.68 49.37 0.03
N ARG A 57 -13.17 50.08 1.04
CA ARG A 57 -11.80 50.00 1.53
C ARG A 57 -11.46 48.53 1.77
N ALA A 58 -10.40 48.05 1.11
CA ALA A 58 -9.86 46.72 1.32
C ALA A 58 -9.46 46.54 2.80
N SER A 59 -10.24 45.76 3.55
CA SER A 59 -9.84 45.28 4.87
C SER A 59 -9.05 43.98 4.68
N THR A 60 -7.72 44.11 4.67
CA THR A 60 -6.71 43.07 4.49
C THR A 60 -6.53 42.13 5.70
N ALA A 61 -7.62 41.59 6.27
CA ALA A 61 -7.53 40.71 7.45
C ALA A 61 -8.12 39.30 7.27
N ALA A 62 -8.88 39.01 6.20
CA ALA A 62 -9.49 37.69 5.99
C ALA A 62 -8.69 36.74 5.08
N ALA A 63 -7.60 37.21 4.46
CA ALA A 63 -6.77 36.42 3.54
C ALA A 63 -5.61 35.66 4.20
N ALA A 64 -5.47 35.73 5.54
CA ALA A 64 -4.27 35.27 6.25
C ALA A 64 -4.32 33.81 6.78
N ALA A 65 -5.44 33.09 6.68
CA ALA A 65 -5.56 31.73 7.24
C ALA A 65 -5.10 30.59 6.30
N HIS A 66 -4.52 30.91 5.13
CA HIS A 66 -4.14 29.92 4.09
C HIS A 66 -2.66 29.47 4.11
N ARG A 67 -1.91 29.72 5.18
CA ARG A 67 -0.49 29.31 5.27
C ARG A 67 -0.22 28.48 6.52
N ILE A 68 -0.52 27.18 6.46
CA ILE A 68 0.22 26.18 7.24
C ILE A 68 0.72 25.12 6.25
N THR A 69 1.79 25.50 5.58
CA THR A 69 2.95 24.73 5.06
C THR A 69 3.67 25.69 4.09
N PRO A 70 5.01 25.76 4.10
CA PRO A 70 5.72 26.62 3.16
C PRO A 70 5.33 26.28 1.72
N ARG A 71 4.91 27.29 0.94
CA ARG A 71 4.92 27.23 -0.53
C ARG A 71 6.39 27.26 -0.94
N GLU A 72 7.01 26.10 -1.07
CA GLU A 72 8.40 26.00 -1.53
C GLU A 72 8.46 25.69 -3.02
N ASN A 73 8.98 26.68 -3.75
CA ASN A 73 9.54 26.53 -5.08
C ASN A 73 10.83 25.68 -5.09
N ASP A 74 11.18 24.99 -4.00
CA ASP A 74 12.29 24.04 -3.94
C ASP A 74 11.84 22.66 -4.44
N THR A 75 11.50 22.59 -5.73
CA THR A 75 11.56 21.27 -6.38
C THR A 75 13.02 21.04 -6.72
N PRO A 76 13.71 20.04 -6.13
CA PRO A 76 15.01 19.64 -6.64
C PRO A 76 14.82 19.27 -8.11
N VAL A 77 15.85 19.58 -8.90
CA VAL A 77 16.12 19.01 -10.23
C VAL A 77 15.36 17.70 -10.44
N SER A 78 14.33 17.73 -11.29
CA SER A 78 13.65 16.55 -11.84
C SER A 78 13.67 15.30 -10.93
N CYS A 79 12.82 15.23 -9.90
CA CYS A 79 12.71 14.03 -9.07
C CYS A 79 12.28 12.80 -9.89
N GLN A 80 13.20 11.85 -10.12
CA GLN A 80 12.93 10.63 -10.90
C GLN A 80 11.83 9.79 -10.27
N TYR A 81 11.81 9.68 -8.93
CA TYR A 81 10.77 8.95 -8.21
C TYR A 81 9.37 9.51 -8.52
N LYS A 82 9.21 10.83 -8.43
CA LYS A 82 7.97 11.53 -8.76
C LYS A 82 7.54 11.28 -10.21
N LYS A 83 8.51 11.24 -11.14
CA LYS A 83 8.24 10.94 -12.56
C LYS A 83 7.73 9.52 -12.77
N VAL A 84 8.34 8.52 -12.13
CA VAL A 84 7.88 7.11 -12.18
C VAL A 84 6.49 6.97 -11.55
N CYS A 85 6.22 7.61 -10.39
CA CYS A 85 4.88 7.61 -9.81
C CYS A 85 3.84 8.25 -10.73
N ALA A 86 4.20 9.35 -11.41
CA ALA A 86 3.32 10.02 -12.35
C ALA A 86 3.07 9.17 -13.62
N GLU A 87 4.08 8.43 -14.07
CA GLU A 87 3.96 7.48 -15.17
C GLU A 87 3.02 6.32 -14.81
N TYR A 88 3.18 5.74 -13.61
CA TYR A 88 2.26 4.73 -13.10
C TYR A 88 0.83 5.24 -13.06
N LEU A 89 0.59 6.42 -12.47
CA LEU A 89 -0.73 7.03 -12.41
C LEU A 89 -1.32 7.27 -13.80
N SER A 90 -0.50 7.70 -14.76
CA SER A 90 -0.91 7.88 -16.16
C SER A 90 -1.28 6.56 -16.83
N SER A 91 -0.60 5.46 -16.48
CA SER A 91 -0.89 4.12 -17.00
C SER A 91 -2.26 3.59 -16.56
N LEU A 92 -2.82 4.10 -15.45
CA LEU A 92 -4.17 3.76 -14.99
C LEU A 92 -5.28 4.38 -15.84
N ARG A 93 -4.95 5.31 -16.76
CA ARG A 93 -5.89 5.95 -17.69
C ARG A 93 -7.09 6.64 -17.01
N TRP A 94 -6.89 7.16 -15.80
CA TRP A 94 -7.90 7.97 -15.14
C TRP A 94 -8.05 9.31 -15.86
N ASP A 95 -9.24 9.90 -15.78
CA ASP A 95 -9.47 11.22 -16.36
C ASP A 95 -8.55 12.26 -15.70
N LYS A 96 -7.81 12.98 -16.53
CA LYS A 96 -6.90 14.05 -16.09
C LYS A 96 -7.67 15.18 -15.40
N SER A 97 -8.96 15.35 -15.71
CA SER A 97 -9.86 16.33 -15.09
C SER A 97 -10.07 16.11 -13.59
N PHE A 98 -9.73 14.93 -13.06
CA PHE A 98 -9.77 14.68 -11.64
C PHE A 98 -8.65 15.36 -10.86
N PHE A 99 -7.53 15.68 -11.51
CA PHE A 99 -6.29 16.02 -10.81
C PHE A 99 -5.99 17.51 -10.80
N ASP A 100 -5.63 18.00 -9.62
CA ASP A 100 -5.07 19.33 -9.42
C ASP A 100 -3.56 19.22 -9.18
N ARG A 101 -2.80 19.56 -10.21
CA ARG A 101 -1.34 19.48 -10.19
C ARG A 101 -0.70 20.44 -9.19
N GLN A 102 -1.38 21.51 -8.79
CA GLN A 102 -0.86 22.48 -7.81
C GLN A 102 -0.68 21.85 -6.42
N HIS A 103 -1.39 20.75 -6.15
CA HIS A 103 -1.35 20.05 -4.87
C HIS A 103 -0.49 18.78 -4.87
N ASN A 104 0.21 18.50 -5.97
CA ASN A 104 1.13 17.37 -6.08
C ASN A 104 2.34 17.54 -5.14
N ARG A 105 2.70 16.48 -4.41
CA ARG A 105 3.83 16.50 -3.48
C ARG A 105 4.55 15.16 -3.48
N CYS A 106 5.88 15.19 -3.53
CA CYS A 106 6.71 14.00 -3.41
C CYS A 106 7.27 13.92 -1.98
N TYR A 107 7.20 12.74 -1.37
CA TYR A 107 7.71 12.47 -0.04
C TYR A 107 8.85 11.43 -0.05
N CYS A 108 9.52 11.24 -1.19
CA CYS A 108 10.76 10.46 -1.21
C CYS A 108 11.88 11.19 -0.46
N GLU A 109 12.94 10.49 -0.08
CA GLU A 109 14.05 11.05 0.71
C GLU A 109 14.65 12.32 0.08
N ASN A 110 14.72 12.40 -1.25
CA ASN A 110 15.25 13.59 -1.94
C ASN A 110 14.31 14.81 -1.87
N CYS A 111 13.00 14.61 -1.76
CA CYS A 111 12.00 15.70 -1.76
C CYS A 111 11.46 16.03 -0.37
N TYR A 112 11.56 15.07 0.56
CA TYR A 112 11.10 15.18 1.93
C TYR A 112 12.07 14.40 2.82
N PRO A 113 13.26 14.98 3.10
CA PRO A 113 14.33 14.31 3.80
C PRO A 113 13.95 13.98 5.25
N SER A 114 14.62 12.99 5.82
CA SER A 114 14.48 12.54 7.22
C SER A 114 14.58 13.64 8.27
N SER A 115 15.22 14.78 7.98
CA SER A 115 15.26 15.95 8.86
C SER A 115 13.91 16.66 9.04
N ARG A 116 12.95 16.44 8.15
CA ARG A 116 11.58 16.98 8.26
C ARG A 116 10.74 16.14 9.23
N GLU A 117 9.56 16.62 9.61
CA GLU A 117 8.69 15.94 10.56
C GLU A 117 8.05 14.69 9.95
N ASP A 118 7.81 13.66 10.77
CA ASP A 118 7.11 12.43 10.38
C ASP A 118 5.60 12.49 10.58
N THR A 119 5.15 13.42 11.42
CA THR A 119 3.73 13.56 11.77
C THR A 119 3.33 15.03 11.76
N THR A 120 2.04 15.26 11.62
CA THR A 120 1.47 16.60 11.80
C THR A 120 0.05 16.49 12.36
N VAL A 121 -0.51 17.62 12.78
CA VAL A 121 -1.84 17.69 13.37
C VAL A 121 -2.76 18.46 12.45
N GLN A 122 -3.93 17.90 12.18
CA GLN A 122 -4.92 18.50 11.30
C GLN A 122 -6.33 18.12 11.77
N GLY A 123 -7.21 19.12 11.89
CA GLY A 123 -8.56 18.89 12.41
C GLY A 123 -8.56 18.39 13.86
N GLY A 124 -7.54 18.77 14.64
CA GLY A 124 -7.37 18.32 16.02
C GLY A 124 -6.83 16.88 16.17
N SER A 125 -6.51 16.19 15.08
CA SER A 125 -5.97 14.83 15.12
C SER A 125 -4.59 14.71 14.48
N LYS A 126 -3.74 13.90 15.09
CA LYS A 126 -2.39 13.59 14.61
C LYS A 126 -2.46 12.54 13.51
N TYR A 127 -1.74 12.76 12.42
CA TYR A 127 -1.57 11.76 11.36
C TYR A 127 -0.11 11.70 10.87
N VAL A 128 0.24 10.56 10.27
CA VAL A 128 1.59 10.27 9.78
C VAL A 128 1.73 10.77 8.36
N LEU A 129 2.82 11.49 8.05
CA LEU A 129 3.13 11.95 6.71
C LEU A 129 3.63 10.77 5.86
N PRO A 130 3.25 10.68 4.58
CA PRO A 130 3.42 9.47 3.79
C PRO A 130 4.82 9.40 3.17
N ARG A 131 5.86 9.28 3.98
CA ARG A 131 7.25 9.13 3.51
C ARG A 131 7.41 7.98 2.54
N GLY A 132 8.16 8.22 1.47
CA GLY A 132 8.32 7.28 0.37
C GLY A 132 7.17 7.29 -0.64
N TRP A 133 6.15 8.15 -0.51
CA TRP A 133 5.03 8.21 -1.46
C TRP A 133 5.03 9.50 -2.29
N CYS A 134 4.28 9.50 -3.39
CA CYS A 134 3.91 10.71 -4.12
C CYS A 134 2.41 10.96 -4.00
N ARG A 135 2.02 12.13 -3.48
CA ARG A 135 0.63 12.61 -3.53
C ARG A 135 0.38 13.29 -4.86
N PHE A 136 -0.73 12.93 -5.50
CA PHE A 136 -1.29 13.62 -6.66
C PHE A 136 -2.62 14.27 -6.25
N GLY A 137 -2.66 15.59 -6.31
CA GLY A 137 -3.82 16.36 -5.85
C GLY A 137 -5.06 16.05 -6.67
N LEU A 138 -6.24 16.05 -6.03
CA LEU A 138 -7.53 15.94 -6.70
C LEU A 138 -8.27 17.27 -6.65
N HIS A 139 -9.07 17.55 -7.67
CA HIS A 139 -10.01 18.66 -7.65
C HIS A 139 -11.13 18.42 -6.64
N VAL A 140 -11.26 19.38 -5.73
CA VAL A 140 -12.35 19.43 -4.75
C VAL A 140 -13.37 20.50 -5.14
N HIS A 141 -14.61 20.34 -4.68
CA HIS A 141 -15.63 21.38 -4.83
C HIS A 141 -15.35 22.52 -3.82
N GLN A 142 -14.58 23.53 -4.25
CA GLN A 142 -13.99 24.54 -3.36
C GLN A 142 -15.01 25.23 -2.45
N VAL A 143 -16.14 25.70 -3.00
CA VAL A 143 -17.22 26.35 -2.23
C VAL A 143 -17.70 25.47 -1.07
N ARG A 144 -17.79 24.15 -1.29
CA ARG A 144 -18.25 23.22 -0.27
C ARG A 144 -17.17 22.96 0.77
N ALA A 145 -15.91 22.87 0.34
CA ALA A 145 -14.77 22.72 1.23
C ALA A 145 -14.65 23.91 2.20
N ASP A 146 -14.95 25.12 1.73
CA ASP A 146 -14.89 26.34 2.52
C ASP A 146 -16.06 26.41 3.53
N ILE A 147 -17.30 26.13 3.09
CA ILE A 147 -18.49 26.09 3.98
C ILE A 147 -18.30 25.08 5.11
N ASP A 148 -17.88 23.85 4.78
CA ASP A 148 -17.69 22.78 5.77
C ASP A 148 -16.36 22.92 6.56
N ARG A 149 -15.55 23.93 6.22
CA ARG A 149 -14.21 24.19 6.79
C ARG A 149 -13.33 22.94 6.79
N ILE A 150 -13.37 22.19 5.69
CA ILE A 150 -12.76 20.85 5.59
C ILE A 150 -11.27 20.91 5.90
N TRP A 151 -10.58 21.90 5.35
CA TRP A 151 -9.14 22.00 5.46
C TRP A 151 -8.63 22.38 6.86
N SER A 152 -9.47 22.96 7.72
CA SER A 152 -9.09 23.32 9.09
C SER A 152 -9.68 22.38 10.14
N LYS A 153 -10.92 21.92 9.94
CA LYS A 153 -11.65 21.11 10.91
C LYS A 153 -11.55 19.60 10.71
N TRP A 154 -11.43 19.12 9.47
CA TRP A 154 -11.54 17.68 9.21
C TRP A 154 -10.18 16.99 9.35
N ILE A 155 -10.19 15.81 9.98
CA ILE A 155 -8.99 15.01 10.19
C ILE A 155 -8.49 14.42 8.87
N VAL A 156 -7.21 14.06 8.81
CA VAL A 156 -6.61 13.39 7.65
C VAL A 156 -6.46 11.91 7.95
N THR A 157 -6.92 11.08 7.02
CA THR A 157 -6.76 9.62 7.08
C THR A 157 -6.36 9.06 5.72
N TYR A 158 -6.06 7.77 5.67
CA TYR A 158 -5.63 7.04 4.48
C TYR A 158 -6.53 5.83 4.26
N HIS A 159 -6.79 5.49 3.00
CA HIS A 159 -7.59 4.34 2.62
C HIS A 159 -6.88 3.55 1.52
N GLY A 160 -6.45 2.33 1.83
CA GLY A 160 -5.90 1.40 0.86
C GLY A 160 -7.00 0.77 0.05
N THR A 161 -6.83 0.72 -1.27
CA THR A 161 -7.75 0.02 -2.15
C THR A 161 -7.08 -0.34 -3.48
N ARG A 162 -7.81 -1.01 -4.36
CA ARG A 162 -7.37 -1.34 -5.72
C ARG A 162 -7.55 -0.14 -6.65
N PRO A 163 -6.76 0.01 -7.72
CA PRO A 163 -6.89 1.14 -8.64
C PRO A 163 -8.31 1.34 -9.20
N MET A 164 -8.99 0.27 -9.60
CA MET A 164 -10.35 0.37 -10.15
C MET A 164 -11.38 0.87 -9.12
N ALA A 165 -11.28 0.38 -7.88
CA ALA A 165 -12.11 0.85 -6.78
C ALA A 165 -11.81 2.32 -6.46
N ALA A 166 -10.53 2.72 -6.42
CA ALA A 166 -10.15 4.13 -6.23
C ALA A 166 -10.69 5.04 -7.34
N GLN A 167 -10.60 4.60 -8.61
CA GLN A 167 -11.15 5.35 -9.74
C GLN A 167 -12.66 5.55 -9.59
N SER A 168 -13.37 4.49 -9.20
CA SER A 168 -14.81 4.53 -8.95
C SER A 168 -15.16 5.50 -7.82
N ILE A 169 -14.38 5.47 -6.72
CA ILE A 169 -14.55 6.37 -5.59
C ILE A 169 -14.35 7.84 -6.00
N ILE A 170 -13.33 8.11 -6.82
CA ILE A 170 -13.02 9.46 -7.28
C ILE A 170 -14.10 9.96 -8.26
N HIS A 171 -14.51 9.12 -9.21
CA HIS A 171 -15.52 9.44 -10.20
C HIS A 171 -16.87 9.75 -9.54
N HIS A 172 -17.34 8.89 -8.63
CA HIS A 172 -18.60 9.09 -7.93
C HIS A 172 -18.51 10.02 -6.73
N ARG A 173 -17.29 10.41 -6.33
CA ARG A 173 -17.00 11.18 -5.10
C ARG A 173 -17.62 10.54 -3.85
N GLN A 174 -17.67 9.22 -3.81
CA GLN A 174 -18.32 8.42 -2.77
C GLN A 174 -17.52 7.13 -2.55
N PHE A 175 -17.37 6.72 -1.30
CA PHE A 175 -16.73 5.44 -0.98
C PHE A 175 -17.58 4.27 -1.46
N LEU A 176 -16.90 3.19 -1.84
CA LEU A 176 -17.55 1.91 -2.08
C LEU A 176 -17.58 1.08 -0.79
N LEU A 177 -18.71 0.46 -0.52
CA LEU A 177 -18.86 -0.57 0.51
C LEU A 177 -18.60 -1.97 -0.08
N PRO A 178 -18.30 -2.96 0.76
CA PRO A 178 -18.28 -4.36 0.33
C PRO A 178 -19.59 -4.75 -0.39
N GLY A 179 -19.46 -5.33 -1.59
CA GLY A 179 -20.59 -5.70 -2.45
C GLY A 179 -20.98 -4.66 -3.52
N ASP A 180 -20.52 -3.41 -3.40
CA ASP A 180 -20.74 -2.36 -4.39
C ASP A 180 -20.04 -2.68 -5.72
N THR A 181 -20.54 -2.09 -6.80
CA THR A 181 -20.03 -2.29 -8.16
C THR A 181 -19.14 -1.12 -8.59
N CYS A 182 -17.94 -1.43 -9.07
CA CYS A 182 -17.00 -0.48 -9.64
C CYS A 182 -17.42 -0.07 -11.07
N LEU A 183 -16.76 0.95 -11.63
CA LEU A 183 -17.00 1.46 -12.98
C LEU A 183 -16.88 0.41 -14.09
N ASP A 184 -16.03 -0.62 -13.90
CA ASP A 184 -15.83 -1.71 -14.85
C ASP A 184 -16.77 -2.91 -14.62
N GLY A 185 -17.74 -2.78 -13.71
CA GLY A 185 -18.66 -3.85 -13.34
C GLY A 185 -18.11 -4.83 -12.29
N THR A 186 -16.85 -4.70 -11.87
CA THR A 186 -16.30 -5.58 -10.82
C THR A 186 -16.91 -5.25 -9.45
N LYS A 187 -17.18 -6.28 -8.64
CA LYS A 187 -17.68 -6.09 -7.28
C LYS A 187 -16.53 -5.90 -6.28
N VAL A 188 -16.72 -5.01 -5.32
CA VAL A 188 -15.84 -4.90 -4.14
C VAL A 188 -16.00 -6.17 -3.32
N ALA A 189 -14.92 -6.96 -3.24
CA ALA A 189 -14.94 -8.27 -2.60
C ALA A 189 -15.33 -8.15 -1.13
N ILE A 190 -16.21 -9.06 -0.70
CA ILE A 190 -16.44 -9.35 0.72
C ILE A 190 -15.40 -10.41 1.08
N LEU A 191 -14.40 -10.05 1.87
CA LEU A 191 -13.37 -11.00 2.29
C LEU A 191 -13.97 -12.09 3.20
N PRO A 192 -13.42 -13.31 3.22
CA PRO A 192 -13.97 -14.44 4.00
C PRO A 192 -14.14 -14.16 5.50
N ASP A 193 -13.34 -13.23 6.06
CA ASP A 193 -13.37 -12.84 7.47
C ASP A 193 -14.17 -11.54 7.71
N HIS A 194 -14.93 -11.05 6.73
CA HIS A 194 -15.80 -9.90 6.94
C HIS A 194 -16.87 -10.25 7.98
N ILE A 195 -16.83 -9.58 9.14
CA ILE A 195 -17.85 -9.75 10.18
C ILE A 195 -19.21 -9.37 9.57
N PRO A 196 -20.20 -10.29 9.55
CA PRO A 196 -21.54 -9.99 9.04
C PRO A 196 -22.11 -8.75 9.73
N GLY A 197 -22.60 -7.78 8.94
CA GLY A 197 -23.19 -6.53 9.45
C GLY A 197 -22.21 -5.37 9.67
N LYS A 198 -20.89 -5.55 9.50
CA LYS A 198 -19.88 -4.47 9.57
C LYS A 198 -19.45 -3.96 8.19
N ASN A 199 -20.43 -3.50 7.39
CA ASN A 199 -20.16 -2.84 6.12
C ASN A 199 -19.81 -1.37 6.39
N HIS A 200 -18.56 -1.13 6.81
CA HIS A 200 -18.06 0.20 7.12
C HIS A 200 -16.98 0.63 6.15
N ILE A 201 -16.71 1.93 6.14
CA ILE A 201 -15.55 2.49 5.45
C ILE A 201 -14.42 2.58 6.45
N TYR A 202 -13.34 1.85 6.17
CA TYR A 202 -12.15 1.82 7.02
C TYR A 202 -11.04 2.71 6.47
N THR A 203 -10.43 3.49 7.35
CA THR A 203 -9.28 4.35 7.07
C THR A 203 -8.30 4.34 8.25
N SER A 204 -7.14 4.95 8.09
CA SER A 204 -6.14 5.05 9.18
C SER A 204 -5.46 6.42 9.21
N PRO A 205 -5.05 6.94 10.38
CA PRO A 205 -4.17 8.12 10.44
C PRO A 205 -2.74 7.82 9.96
N THR A 206 -2.41 6.57 9.60
CA THR A 206 -1.09 6.19 9.06
C THR A 206 -1.20 5.44 7.74
N ILE A 207 -0.39 5.86 6.76
CA ILE A 207 -0.34 5.18 5.47
C ILE A 207 0.25 3.77 5.58
N ALA A 208 1.11 3.51 6.58
CA ALA A 208 1.73 2.20 6.78
C ALA A 208 0.66 1.10 6.93
N TYR A 209 -0.35 1.35 7.77
CA TYR A 209 -1.48 0.44 7.96
C TYR A 209 -2.36 0.35 6.71
N SER A 210 -2.76 1.50 6.15
CA SER A 210 -3.61 1.51 4.94
C SER A 210 -2.95 0.91 3.70
N SER A 211 -1.62 0.87 3.65
CA SER A 211 -0.87 0.29 2.53
C SER A 211 -0.61 -1.22 2.68
N TYR A 212 -1.07 -1.83 3.76
CA TYR A 212 -0.91 -3.26 4.01
C TYR A 212 -1.54 -4.07 2.86
N GLU A 213 -0.90 -5.19 2.48
CA GLU A 213 -1.24 -5.93 1.25
C GLU A 213 -2.69 -6.44 1.23
N ALA A 214 -3.28 -6.71 2.41
CA ALA A 214 -4.69 -7.07 2.54
C ALA A 214 -5.64 -5.96 2.02
N TYR A 215 -5.27 -4.69 2.18
CA TYR A 215 -6.07 -3.54 1.79
C TYR A 215 -5.62 -2.93 0.45
N CYS A 216 -4.32 -2.88 0.22
CA CYS A 216 -3.68 -2.25 -0.93
C CYS A 216 -2.72 -3.25 -1.62
N PRO A 217 -3.24 -4.23 -2.37
CA PRO A 217 -2.40 -5.21 -3.05
C PRO A 217 -1.55 -4.52 -4.13
N PRO A 218 -0.23 -4.77 -4.16
CA PRO A 218 0.66 -4.14 -5.12
C PRO A 218 0.33 -4.55 -6.56
N GLN A 219 0.43 -3.57 -7.45
CA GLN A 219 0.17 -3.71 -8.88
C GLN A 219 1.49 -3.66 -9.64
N ARG A 220 1.73 -4.68 -10.46
CA ARG A 220 2.96 -4.72 -11.26
C ARG A 220 2.87 -3.70 -12.39
N PHE A 221 3.84 -2.80 -12.42
CA PHE A 221 3.92 -1.70 -13.37
C PHE A 221 5.28 -1.69 -14.07
N HIS A 222 5.31 -1.68 -15.40
CA HIS A 222 6.54 -1.52 -16.17
C HIS A 222 6.69 -0.06 -16.61
N SER A 223 7.73 0.61 -16.12
CA SER A 223 8.06 1.99 -16.48
C SER A 223 8.84 2.00 -17.80
N GLN A 224 8.29 2.67 -18.81
CA GLN A 224 8.98 2.96 -20.05
C GLN A 224 10.12 3.95 -19.83
N GLN A 225 9.97 4.89 -18.88
CA GLN A 225 11.00 5.88 -18.59
C GLN A 225 12.29 5.27 -18.05
N THR A 226 12.19 4.19 -17.28
CA THR A 226 13.35 3.57 -16.62
C THR A 226 13.69 2.17 -17.14
N GLY A 227 12.82 1.56 -17.95
CA GLY A 227 12.93 0.17 -18.39
C GLY A 227 12.79 -0.85 -17.25
N LYS A 228 12.30 -0.45 -16.08
CA LYS A 228 12.20 -1.29 -14.88
C LYS A 228 10.76 -1.63 -14.53
N THR A 229 10.60 -2.73 -13.81
CA THR A 229 9.32 -3.15 -13.24
C THR A 229 9.25 -2.75 -11.77
N TYR A 230 8.11 -2.18 -11.38
CA TYR A 230 7.77 -1.68 -10.06
C TYR A 230 6.54 -2.40 -9.52
N ASP A 231 6.48 -2.55 -8.20
CA ASP A 231 5.27 -2.88 -7.47
C ASP A 231 4.68 -1.56 -6.99
N ALA A 232 3.64 -1.10 -7.68
CA ALA A 232 2.98 0.15 -7.40
C ALA A 232 1.81 -0.06 -6.45
N ARG A 233 1.63 0.85 -5.50
CA ARG A 233 0.51 0.86 -4.57
C ARG A 233 -0.23 2.19 -4.64
N LEU A 234 -1.52 2.13 -4.38
CA LEU A 234 -2.40 3.30 -4.44
C LEU A 234 -3.23 3.39 -3.17
N VAL A 235 -3.16 4.54 -2.53
CA VAL A 235 -3.87 4.85 -1.29
C VAL A 235 -4.57 6.20 -1.47
N LEU A 236 -5.83 6.31 -1.05
CA LEU A 236 -6.52 7.58 -1.02
C LEU A 236 -6.24 8.30 0.30
N GLN A 237 -5.78 9.55 0.25
CA GLN A 237 -5.78 10.42 1.42
C GLN A 237 -7.13 11.10 1.55
N CYS A 238 -7.78 10.87 2.67
CA CYS A 238 -9.15 11.20 2.94
C CYS A 238 -9.22 12.30 4.01
N ARG A 239 -10.35 13.00 4.02
CA ARG A 239 -10.76 13.94 5.06
C ARG A 239 -12.00 13.38 5.72
N GLN A 240 -11.99 13.22 7.05
CA GLN A 240 -13.17 12.80 7.80
C GLN A 240 -13.70 13.91 8.69
N GLN A 241 -15.01 14.09 8.69
CA GLN A 241 -15.67 15.05 9.55
C GLN A 241 -15.53 14.62 11.02
N PRO A 242 -15.14 15.50 11.95
CA PRO A 242 -15.13 15.18 13.37
C PRO A 242 -16.53 14.72 13.85
N GLY A 243 -16.57 13.69 14.70
CA GLY A 243 -17.81 13.09 15.19
C GLY A 243 -18.54 12.18 14.18
N SER A 244 -17.97 11.94 12.99
CA SER A 244 -18.56 11.04 11.99
C SER A 244 -18.02 9.62 11.97
N TYR A 245 -17.11 9.30 12.87
CA TYR A 245 -16.32 8.07 12.83
C TYR A 245 -16.05 7.58 14.24
N LYS A 246 -15.67 6.32 14.34
CA LYS A 246 -15.19 5.66 15.56
C LYS A 246 -13.75 5.22 15.34
N VAL A 247 -12.95 5.27 16.40
CA VAL A 247 -11.56 4.78 16.43
C VAL A 247 -11.57 3.39 17.04
N GLN A 248 -10.80 2.47 16.47
CA GLN A 248 -10.61 1.12 17.00
C GLN A 248 -9.20 0.61 16.75
N GLY A 249 -8.93 -0.58 17.31
CA GLY A 249 -7.68 -1.29 17.12
C GLY A 249 -7.54 -1.91 15.74
N GLU A 250 -6.33 -2.38 15.46
CA GLU A 250 -5.99 -3.11 14.24
C GLU A 250 -6.83 -4.38 14.05
N THR A 251 -7.09 -4.74 12.80
CA THR A 251 -7.90 -5.90 12.40
C THR A 251 -7.12 -6.94 11.58
N ILE A 252 -5.80 -6.77 11.45
CA ILE A 252 -4.92 -7.68 10.72
C ILE A 252 -4.26 -8.73 11.62
N ASN A 253 -4.65 -8.79 12.89
CA ASN A 253 -4.13 -9.71 13.91
C ASN A 253 -2.60 -9.64 14.01
N ALA A 254 -2.07 -8.44 14.18
CA ALA A 254 -0.65 -8.17 14.25
C ALA A 254 0.02 -8.71 15.55
N GLY A 255 -0.78 -9.16 16.52
CA GLY A 255 -0.27 -9.62 17.82
C GLY A 255 0.49 -8.51 18.54
N SER A 256 1.69 -8.81 19.03
CA SER A 256 2.58 -7.84 19.69
C SER A 256 3.29 -6.88 18.72
N LYS A 257 3.20 -7.11 17.40
CA LYS A 257 3.94 -6.32 16.42
C LYS A 257 3.41 -4.90 16.34
N ARG A 258 4.28 -3.92 16.58
CA ARG A 258 3.95 -2.50 16.39
C ARG A 258 3.84 -2.19 14.89
N LEU A 259 2.66 -1.76 14.43
CA LEU A 259 2.40 -1.50 13.01
C LEU A 259 2.81 -0.09 12.56
N CYS A 260 2.87 0.85 13.50
CA CYS A 260 3.30 2.23 13.25
C CYS A 260 4.04 2.78 14.47
N PRO A 261 5.21 3.43 14.30
CA PRO A 261 5.93 4.02 15.43
C PRO A 261 5.14 5.16 16.10
N PHE A 262 4.31 5.89 15.34
CA PHE A 262 3.65 7.12 15.82
C PHE A 262 2.21 6.94 16.29
N ILE A 263 1.53 5.90 15.80
CA ILE A 263 0.13 5.61 16.09
C ILE A 263 0.04 4.25 16.80
N PRO A 264 -0.53 4.19 18.02
CA PRO A 264 -0.79 2.95 18.73
C PRO A 264 -1.68 1.97 17.95
N ASN A 265 -1.45 0.67 18.09
CA ASN A 265 -2.23 -0.37 17.39
C ASN A 265 -3.72 -0.37 17.79
N ASP A 266 -4.05 0.03 19.02
CA ASP A 266 -5.42 0.14 19.54
C ASP A 266 -6.18 1.37 19.02
N GLN A 267 -5.51 2.24 18.26
CA GLN A 267 -6.06 3.47 17.69
C GLN A 267 -5.75 3.63 16.19
N ILE A 268 -5.26 2.56 15.54
CA ILE A 268 -4.72 2.65 14.18
C ILE A 268 -5.80 2.59 13.10
N GLU A 269 -7.01 2.15 13.44
CA GLU A 269 -8.12 2.00 12.50
C GLU A 269 -9.27 2.94 12.84
N ILE A 270 -9.83 3.58 11.81
CA ILE A 270 -10.94 4.51 11.91
C ILE A 270 -12.03 4.05 10.95
N PHE A 271 -13.25 3.86 11.46
CA PHE A 271 -14.37 3.41 10.64
C PHE A 271 -15.56 4.36 10.70
N THR A 272 -16.31 4.43 9.60
CA THR A 272 -17.60 5.12 9.54
C THR A 272 -18.68 4.24 8.91
N GLU A 273 -19.90 4.39 9.41
CA GLU A 273 -21.08 3.62 9.02
C GLU A 273 -21.86 4.28 7.87
N CYS A 274 -21.53 5.52 7.51
CA CYS A 274 -22.29 6.30 6.53
C CYS A 274 -21.48 6.61 5.26
N ILE A 275 -22.07 6.27 4.11
CA ILE A 275 -21.49 6.50 2.78
C ILE A 275 -21.61 7.97 2.34
N ALA A 276 -22.60 8.72 2.86
CA ALA A 276 -22.95 10.05 2.39
C ALA A 276 -22.43 11.18 3.29
N SER A 277 -21.92 12.25 2.66
CA SER A 277 -21.60 13.61 3.17
C SER A 277 -20.34 13.83 4.02
N LYS A 278 -19.76 12.83 4.67
CA LYS A 278 -18.76 13.05 5.75
C LYS A 278 -17.30 12.74 5.37
N LEU A 279 -17.04 12.44 4.09
CA LEU A 279 -15.73 12.03 3.57
C LEU A 279 -15.38 12.74 2.25
N ARG A 280 -14.18 13.32 2.14
CA ARG A 280 -13.64 13.96 0.92
C ARG A 280 -12.20 13.52 0.63
N PHE A 281 -11.73 13.61 -0.61
CA PHE A 281 -10.56 12.86 -1.08
C PHE A 281 -9.44 13.70 -1.71
N SER A 282 -8.23 13.15 -1.66
CA SER A 282 -7.05 13.43 -2.48
C SER A 282 -6.30 12.10 -2.77
N THR A 283 -5.61 11.95 -3.91
CA THR A 283 -4.94 10.68 -4.28
C THR A 283 -3.50 10.62 -3.78
N ILE A 284 -3.07 9.46 -3.29
CA ILE A 284 -1.66 9.18 -2.98
C ILE A 284 -1.22 7.88 -3.65
N THR A 285 -0.04 7.89 -4.25
CA THR A 285 0.52 6.74 -4.97
C THR A 285 1.98 6.55 -4.59
N SER A 286 2.38 5.33 -4.29
CA SER A 286 3.79 4.94 -4.24
C SER A 286 4.09 3.96 -5.36
N VAL A 287 5.33 3.98 -5.80
CA VAL A 287 5.91 2.93 -6.64
C VAL A 287 7.13 2.42 -5.91
N ASP A 288 7.14 1.13 -5.58
CA ASP A 288 8.33 0.47 -5.04
C ASP A 288 8.95 -0.36 -6.15
N MET A 289 10.27 -0.60 -6.13
CA MET A 289 10.84 -1.57 -7.07
C MET A 289 10.17 -2.92 -6.87
N ALA A 290 9.75 -3.58 -7.97
CA ALA A 290 9.06 -4.85 -7.85
C ALA A 290 10.03 -5.87 -7.24
N LYS A 291 9.68 -6.36 -6.04
CA LYS A 291 10.40 -7.48 -5.43
C LYS A 291 9.77 -8.76 -5.94
N ASP A 292 10.57 -9.74 -6.37
CA ASP A 292 10.02 -11.03 -6.76
C ASP A 292 9.26 -11.66 -5.57
N LYS A 293 8.25 -12.50 -5.85
CA LYS A 293 7.44 -13.14 -4.80
C LYS A 293 8.29 -13.85 -3.74
N TRP A 294 9.38 -14.50 -4.16
CA TRP A 294 10.30 -15.17 -3.25
C TRP A 294 11.09 -14.19 -2.37
N PHE A 295 11.40 -12.97 -2.85
CA PHE A 295 12.03 -11.90 -2.06
C PHE A 295 11.11 -11.43 -0.93
N ARG A 296 9.80 -11.30 -1.18
CA ARG A 296 8.85 -10.96 -0.12
C ARG A 296 8.74 -12.07 0.92
N SER A 297 8.75 -13.32 0.47
CA SER A 297 8.68 -14.48 1.37
C SER A 297 9.94 -14.62 2.23
N ILE A 298 11.14 -14.36 1.68
CA ILE A 298 12.37 -14.39 2.49
C ILE A 298 12.42 -13.21 3.45
N GLU A 299 11.97 -12.02 3.05
CA GLU A 299 11.90 -10.83 3.90
C GLU A 299 10.97 -11.05 5.10
N SER A 300 9.76 -11.57 4.88
CA SER A 300 8.86 -11.94 5.97
C SER A 300 9.49 -12.95 6.92
N LYS A 301 10.10 -14.03 6.40
CA LYS A 301 10.71 -15.07 7.24
C LYS A 301 11.96 -14.59 7.98
N PHE A 302 12.67 -13.64 7.40
CA PHE A 302 13.82 -13.02 8.05
C PHE A 302 13.37 -12.22 9.27
N TYR A 303 12.29 -11.46 9.15
CA TYR A 303 11.74 -10.72 10.29
C TYR A 303 11.11 -11.62 11.36
N ASP A 304 10.40 -12.68 10.96
CA ASP A 304 9.90 -13.70 11.92
C ASP A 304 11.06 -14.26 12.78
N ALA A 305 12.25 -14.41 12.20
CA ALA A 305 13.43 -14.90 12.90
C ALA A 305 14.17 -13.81 13.70
N LEU A 306 14.12 -12.54 13.28
CA LEU A 306 14.76 -11.43 13.98
C LEU A 306 13.97 -10.91 15.18
N GLU A 307 12.65 -11.10 15.21
CA GLU A 307 11.76 -10.55 16.25
C GLU A 307 12.22 -10.91 17.68
N TYR A 308 12.89 -12.05 17.85
CA TYR A 308 13.42 -12.52 19.13
C TYR A 308 14.64 -11.74 19.66
N HIS A 309 15.35 -11.00 18.82
CA HIS A 309 16.68 -10.46 19.16
C HIS A 309 16.71 -8.95 19.41
N ALA A 310 15.57 -8.25 19.34
CA ALA A 310 15.46 -6.80 19.55
C ALA A 310 16.47 -5.95 18.74
N VAL A 311 16.87 -6.45 17.56
CA VAL A 311 17.81 -5.73 16.67
C VAL A 311 17.07 -4.72 15.79
N PRO A 312 17.75 -3.64 15.32
CA PRO A 312 17.20 -2.70 14.36
C PRO A 312 16.66 -3.37 13.09
N GLU A 313 15.65 -2.75 12.48
CA GLU A 313 15.08 -3.19 11.21
C GLU A 313 16.13 -3.14 10.08
N TRP A 314 16.13 -4.16 9.21
CA TRP A 314 17.07 -4.29 8.10
C TRP A 314 16.36 -4.29 6.75
N ILE A 315 16.68 -3.33 5.90
CA ILE A 315 16.11 -3.21 4.57
C ILE A 315 16.68 -4.32 3.65
N ILE A 316 15.83 -5.25 3.20
CA ILE A 316 16.21 -6.31 2.26
C ILE A 316 15.89 -5.87 0.82
N GLU A 317 16.91 -5.82 -0.02
CA GLU A 317 16.80 -5.39 -1.42
C GLU A 317 17.38 -6.41 -2.42
N PRO A 318 16.95 -6.37 -3.68
CA PRO A 318 17.61 -7.12 -4.75
C PRO A 318 19.02 -6.59 -5.00
N MET A 319 20.01 -7.49 -5.02
CA MET A 319 21.36 -7.15 -5.45
C MET A 319 21.39 -6.92 -6.96
N LEU A 320 21.85 -5.75 -7.38
CA LEU A 320 21.92 -5.38 -8.79
C LEU A 320 22.89 -6.29 -9.59
N PRO A 321 22.61 -6.59 -10.87
CA PRO A 321 23.50 -7.43 -11.70
C PRO A 321 24.94 -6.92 -11.82
N ARG A 322 25.14 -5.59 -11.74
CA ARG A 322 26.46 -4.95 -11.79
C ARG A 322 27.37 -5.25 -10.59
N VAL A 323 26.81 -5.74 -9.48
CA VAL A 323 27.58 -6.10 -8.29
C VAL A 323 28.39 -7.35 -8.61
N LYS A 324 29.72 -7.20 -8.59
CA LYS A 324 30.67 -8.31 -8.79
C LYS A 324 30.56 -9.27 -7.61
N THR A 325 30.49 -10.57 -7.91
CA THR A 325 30.41 -11.63 -6.90
C THR A 325 31.41 -12.75 -7.19
N ARG A 326 32.57 -12.42 -7.77
CA ARG A 326 33.66 -13.39 -7.92
C ARG A 326 34.32 -13.58 -6.56
N ARG A 327 34.76 -14.81 -6.25
CA ARG A 327 35.34 -15.18 -4.95
C ARG A 327 36.44 -14.20 -4.50
N ASP A 328 37.32 -13.78 -5.42
CA ASP A 328 38.43 -12.86 -5.13
C ASP A 328 37.97 -11.43 -4.84
N ALA A 329 36.84 -11.01 -5.43
CA ALA A 329 36.24 -9.70 -5.19
C ALA A 329 35.40 -9.65 -3.91
N LEU A 330 35.00 -10.81 -3.35
CA LEU A 330 34.25 -10.90 -2.09
C LEU A 330 35.15 -10.66 -0.86
N ASN A 331 36.47 -10.80 -1.03
CA ASN A 331 37.49 -10.56 0.01
C ASN A 331 38.08 -9.15 -0.04
N ASP A 332 37.65 -8.30 -0.98
CA ASP A 332 38.14 -6.93 -1.09
C ASP A 332 37.54 -6.08 0.05
N GLN A 333 38.26 -6.02 1.17
CA GLN A 333 37.87 -5.31 2.40
C GLN A 333 37.62 -3.81 2.21
N LYS A 334 37.94 -3.26 1.04
CA LYS A 334 37.74 -1.83 0.72
C LYS A 334 36.27 -1.46 0.57
N GLU A 335 35.40 -2.40 0.21
CA GLU A 335 33.95 -2.19 0.22
C GLU A 335 33.39 -2.67 1.56
N GLN A 336 32.77 -1.77 2.34
CA GLN A 336 32.15 -2.04 3.66
C GLN A 336 30.93 -3.00 3.61
N TRP A 337 30.95 -4.00 2.75
CA TRP A 337 29.88 -4.93 2.45
C TRP A 337 30.38 -6.36 2.65
N PRO A 338 30.42 -6.90 3.88
CA PRO A 338 30.70 -8.32 4.07
C PRO A 338 29.70 -9.16 3.27
N PHE A 339 30.20 -10.22 2.64
CA PHE A 339 29.43 -11.12 1.82
C PHE A 339 29.25 -12.48 2.49
N ARG A 340 28.16 -13.15 2.13
CA ARG A 340 27.92 -14.55 2.45
C ARG A 340 27.35 -15.27 1.24
N ILE A 341 27.72 -16.55 1.14
CA ILE A 341 27.21 -17.46 0.14
C ILE A 341 26.49 -18.58 0.87
N HIS A 342 25.28 -18.88 0.42
CA HIS A 342 24.47 -19.98 0.91
C HIS A 342 23.91 -20.77 -0.27
N ASN A 343 23.72 -22.07 -0.07
CA ASN A 343 23.08 -22.92 -1.07
C ASN A 343 21.70 -23.30 -0.57
N ALA A 344 20.72 -23.25 -1.45
CA ALA A 344 19.34 -23.64 -1.16
C ALA A 344 18.75 -24.40 -2.36
N LYS A 345 17.57 -25.01 -2.19
CA LYS A 345 16.86 -25.61 -3.34
C LYS A 345 16.25 -24.49 -4.18
N GLY A 346 16.36 -24.60 -5.50
CA GLY A 346 15.92 -23.57 -6.46
C GLY A 346 14.83 -24.07 -7.40
N LYS A 347 14.00 -23.15 -7.91
CA LYS A 347 13.02 -23.40 -8.99
C LYS A 347 13.27 -22.37 -10.09
N PHE A 348 13.42 -22.84 -11.33
CA PHE A 348 13.82 -22.02 -12.45
C PHE A 348 12.80 -22.14 -13.58
N PRO A 349 12.06 -21.06 -13.89
CA PRO A 349 11.25 -20.98 -15.09
C PRO A 349 12.06 -20.42 -16.26
N CYS A 350 12.03 -21.11 -17.41
CA CYS A 350 12.62 -20.60 -18.64
C CYS A 350 11.65 -19.65 -19.36
N PRO A 351 12.01 -18.38 -19.59
CA PRO A 351 11.14 -17.44 -20.29
C PRO A 351 10.97 -17.80 -21.77
N GLN A 352 11.97 -18.47 -22.38
CA GLN A 352 11.99 -18.80 -23.80
C GLN A 352 11.18 -20.08 -24.11
N CYS A 353 11.58 -21.22 -23.54
CA CYS A 353 10.94 -22.51 -23.85
C CYS A 353 9.87 -22.95 -22.84
N LYS A 354 9.54 -22.09 -21.86
CA LYS A 354 8.50 -22.29 -20.82
C LYS A 354 8.71 -23.49 -19.89
N ARG A 355 9.78 -24.27 -20.06
CA ARG A 355 10.15 -25.35 -19.13
C ARG A 355 10.44 -24.78 -17.74
N VAL A 356 9.99 -25.49 -16.73
CA VAL A 356 10.28 -25.20 -15.33
C VAL A 356 11.00 -26.40 -14.74
N TRP A 357 12.13 -26.18 -14.06
CA TRP A 357 12.85 -27.25 -13.37
C TRP A 357 13.15 -26.86 -11.93
N LYS A 358 13.25 -27.89 -11.08
CA LYS A 358 13.77 -27.76 -9.72
C LYS A 358 15.27 -28.10 -9.76
N SER A 359 16.05 -27.38 -8.98
CA SER A 359 17.45 -27.67 -8.74
C SER A 359 17.62 -27.98 -7.27
N SER A 360 18.28 -29.09 -6.95
CA SER A 360 18.71 -29.41 -5.58
C SER A 360 19.62 -28.31 -5.01
N PHE A 361 20.30 -27.56 -5.89
CA PHE A 361 21.25 -26.53 -5.49
C PHE A 361 21.12 -25.27 -6.36
N THR A 362 20.80 -24.15 -5.72
CA THR A 362 21.02 -22.80 -6.23
C THR A 362 21.86 -22.02 -5.24
N THR A 363 22.74 -21.15 -5.76
CA THR A 363 23.58 -20.30 -4.93
C THR A 363 22.86 -18.99 -4.68
N VAL A 364 22.62 -18.71 -3.40
CA VAL A 364 22.15 -17.43 -2.90
C VAL A 364 23.37 -16.66 -2.39
N VAL A 365 23.54 -15.45 -2.91
CA VAL A 365 24.60 -14.53 -2.47
C VAL A 365 23.91 -13.37 -1.77
N TRP A 366 24.38 -13.02 -0.57
CA TRP A 366 23.97 -11.78 0.06
C TRP A 366 25.15 -11.01 0.61
N ARG A 367 24.96 -9.70 0.71
CA ARG A 367 25.87 -8.77 1.37
C ARG A 367 25.10 -7.81 2.22
N ALA A 368 25.71 -7.31 3.27
CA ALA A 368 25.02 -6.40 4.18
C ALA A 368 25.92 -5.24 4.60
N ARG A 369 25.30 -4.13 4.99
CA ARG A 369 26.01 -2.95 5.48
C ARG A 369 25.32 -2.39 6.72
N ARG A 370 26.06 -2.29 7.81
CA ARG A 370 25.51 -1.92 9.13
C ARG A 370 25.06 -0.47 9.24
N ASN A 371 25.81 0.49 8.68
CA ASN A 371 25.46 1.90 8.82
C ASN A 371 24.14 2.28 8.12
N THR A 372 23.74 1.53 7.09
CA THR A 372 22.46 1.70 6.40
C THR A 372 21.44 0.63 6.76
N ASN A 373 21.81 -0.39 7.56
CA ASN A 373 21.04 -1.60 7.78
C ASN A 373 20.46 -2.19 6.49
N VAL A 374 21.24 -2.24 5.42
CA VAL A 374 20.78 -2.78 4.13
C VAL A 374 21.38 -4.16 3.91
N ILE A 375 20.55 -5.13 3.50
CA ILE A 375 20.96 -6.43 2.98
C ILE A 375 20.58 -6.49 1.50
N GLN A 376 21.56 -6.81 0.64
CA GLN A 376 21.32 -7.06 -0.76
C GLN A 376 21.43 -8.56 -1.02
N VAL A 377 20.41 -9.17 -1.61
CA VAL A 377 20.33 -10.62 -1.86
C VAL A 377 20.23 -10.89 -3.36
N ARG A 378 20.82 -11.98 -3.84
CA ARG A 378 20.72 -12.47 -5.22
C ARG A 378 20.64 -13.98 -5.25
N ILE A 379 19.85 -14.52 -6.18
CA ILE A 379 19.95 -15.93 -6.58
C ILE A 379 20.67 -15.98 -7.91
N GLU A 380 21.73 -16.78 -7.98
CA GLU A 380 22.51 -17.00 -9.20
C GLU A 380 21.71 -17.84 -10.21
N LYS A 381 21.81 -17.49 -11.49
CA LYS A 381 21.01 -18.10 -12.55
C LYS A 381 21.46 -19.52 -12.87
N GLN A 382 20.57 -20.27 -13.51
CA GLN A 382 20.90 -21.55 -14.14
C GLN A 382 20.51 -21.56 -15.60
N ALA A 383 21.36 -22.14 -16.45
CA ALA A 383 21.08 -22.32 -17.86
C ALA A 383 20.01 -23.41 -18.07
N CYS A 384 19.02 -23.11 -18.90
CA CYS A 384 17.97 -24.05 -19.24
C CYS A 384 18.52 -25.20 -20.10
N LYS A 385 18.17 -26.46 -19.78
CA LYS A 385 18.63 -27.63 -20.55
C LYS A 385 18.20 -27.63 -22.03
N GLY A 386 17.08 -26.98 -22.35
CA GLY A 386 16.52 -26.98 -23.71
C GLY A 386 17.07 -25.88 -24.62
N CYS A 387 17.32 -24.69 -24.09
CA CYS A 387 17.70 -23.51 -24.90
C CYS A 387 19.00 -22.85 -24.43
N ASN A 388 19.66 -23.40 -23.41
CA ASN A 388 20.90 -22.90 -22.81
C ASN A 388 20.85 -21.47 -22.24
N ASN A 389 19.68 -20.84 -22.22
CA ASN A 389 19.50 -19.50 -21.67
C ASN A 389 19.55 -19.48 -20.15
N TYR A 390 20.28 -18.52 -19.57
CA TYR A 390 20.37 -18.32 -18.13
C TYR A 390 19.07 -17.73 -17.57
N CYS A 391 18.41 -18.54 -16.76
CA CYS A 391 17.11 -18.21 -16.19
C CYS A 391 17.27 -17.79 -14.73
N GLN A 392 16.58 -16.71 -14.36
CA GLN A 392 16.48 -16.30 -12.96
C GLN A 392 15.63 -17.32 -12.20
N GLY A 393 16.16 -17.82 -11.09
CA GLY A 393 15.46 -18.75 -10.21
C GLY A 393 14.82 -18.06 -9.01
N SER A 394 14.01 -18.83 -8.31
CA SER A 394 13.47 -18.57 -6.98
C SER A 394 13.86 -19.71 -6.02
N LEU A 395 13.68 -19.51 -4.71
CA LEU A 395 13.77 -20.61 -3.75
C LEU A 395 12.62 -21.62 -3.95
N ALA A 396 12.93 -22.91 -3.77
CA ALA A 396 11.97 -23.99 -3.99
C ALA A 396 11.24 -24.37 -2.69
N GLY A 397 10.02 -23.86 -2.54
CA GLY A 397 9.14 -24.20 -1.42
C GLY A 397 9.45 -23.42 -0.14
N ILE A 398 8.57 -23.58 0.85
CA ILE A 398 8.62 -22.82 2.11
C ILE A 398 9.83 -23.18 2.98
N GLU A 399 10.23 -24.45 2.97
CA GLU A 399 11.39 -24.92 3.73
C GLU A 399 12.69 -24.20 3.31
N SER A 400 12.94 -24.10 2.01
CA SER A 400 14.13 -23.38 1.50
C SER A 400 14.09 -21.89 1.83
N LEU A 401 12.90 -21.28 1.85
CA LEU A 401 12.72 -19.89 2.26
C LEU A 401 13.04 -19.68 3.73
N VAL A 402 12.48 -20.51 4.61
CA VAL A 402 12.69 -20.46 6.07
C VAL A 402 14.17 -20.62 6.37
N TRP A 403 14.84 -21.63 5.80
CA TRP A 403 16.26 -21.86 6.06
C TRP A 403 17.14 -20.74 5.52
N THR A 404 16.89 -20.26 4.29
CA THR A 404 17.69 -19.15 3.75
C THR A 404 17.54 -17.89 4.62
N ALA A 405 16.31 -17.58 5.06
CA ALA A 405 16.05 -16.46 5.96
C ALA A 405 16.75 -16.63 7.31
N TYR A 406 16.62 -17.82 7.93
CA TYR A 406 17.29 -18.14 9.20
C TYR A 406 18.82 -18.01 9.09
N TRP A 407 19.43 -18.54 8.03
CA TRP A 407 20.89 -18.43 7.80
C TRP A 407 21.34 -17.00 7.54
N MET A 408 20.48 -16.19 6.93
CA MET A 408 20.72 -14.77 6.75
C MET A 408 20.65 -14.05 8.11
N CYS A 409 19.65 -14.33 8.95
CA CYS A 409 19.53 -13.77 10.30
C CYS A 409 20.73 -14.11 11.18
N THR A 410 21.08 -15.41 11.29
CA THR A 410 22.19 -15.85 12.14
C THR A 410 23.52 -15.24 11.70
N TRP A 411 23.72 -15.09 10.39
CA TRP A 411 24.91 -14.42 9.87
C TRP A 411 24.93 -12.92 10.20
N ILE A 412 23.80 -12.23 10.11
CA ILE A 412 23.70 -10.81 10.50
C ILE A 412 23.98 -10.64 12.00
N LEU A 413 23.39 -11.49 12.84
CA LEU A 413 23.55 -11.49 14.29
C LEU A 413 25.02 -11.73 14.70
N ASP A 414 25.69 -12.71 14.10
CA ASP A 414 27.11 -12.98 14.36
C ASP A 414 28.00 -11.84 13.88
N VAL A 415 27.88 -11.44 12.61
CA VAL A 415 28.80 -10.47 11.98
C VAL A 415 28.65 -9.06 12.53
N PHE A 416 27.44 -8.60 12.84
CA PHE A 416 27.19 -7.20 13.19
C PHE A 416 26.80 -6.97 14.65
N TYR A 417 26.43 -8.02 15.38
CA TYR A 417 25.99 -7.92 16.77
C TYR A 417 26.76 -8.85 17.72
N GLY A 418 27.64 -9.72 17.23
CA GLY A 418 28.38 -10.67 18.06
C GLY A 418 27.50 -11.75 18.71
N ILE A 419 26.26 -11.92 18.25
CA ILE A 419 25.31 -12.89 18.77
C ILE A 419 25.45 -14.18 17.95
N ARG A 420 26.06 -15.20 18.55
CA ARG A 420 26.26 -16.51 17.91
C ARG A 420 25.14 -17.48 18.29
N ASP A 421 24.61 -18.18 17.29
CA ASP A 421 23.77 -19.34 17.53
C ASP A 421 24.67 -20.58 17.69
N GLU A 422 24.88 -21.00 18.94
CA GLU A 422 25.70 -22.17 19.29
C GLU A 422 25.20 -23.47 18.66
N ASN A 423 23.91 -23.52 18.28
CA ASN A 423 23.30 -24.67 17.63
C ASN A 423 23.32 -24.59 16.10
N ALA A 424 23.84 -23.49 15.53
CA ALA A 424 23.92 -23.33 14.08
C ALA A 424 24.70 -24.48 13.43
N ASN A 425 25.86 -24.87 13.99
CA ASN A 425 26.68 -25.94 13.41
C ASN A 425 25.95 -27.29 13.42
N LYS A 426 25.30 -27.66 14.54
CA LYS A 426 24.50 -28.90 14.62
C LYS A 426 23.34 -28.92 13.62
N ARG A 427 22.72 -27.76 13.36
CA ARG A 427 21.64 -27.62 12.36
C ARG A 427 22.18 -27.66 10.92
N ALA A 428 23.37 -27.11 10.67
CA ALA A 428 24.05 -27.19 9.38
C ALA A 428 24.43 -28.64 9.03
N ASP A 429 24.97 -29.40 9.98
CA ASP A 429 25.36 -30.80 9.78
C ASP A 429 24.15 -31.68 9.42
N LYS A 430 23.02 -31.47 10.11
CA LYS A 430 21.75 -32.13 9.81
C LYS A 430 21.22 -31.79 8.40
N LEU A 431 21.45 -30.58 7.91
CA LEU A 431 21.11 -30.20 6.52
C LEU A 431 22.03 -30.87 5.50
N GLU A 432 23.34 -30.96 5.78
CA GLU A 432 24.27 -31.62 4.88
C GLU A 432 23.96 -33.12 4.73
N GLU A 433 23.47 -33.79 5.78
CA GLU A 433 23.00 -35.17 5.70
C GLU A 433 21.75 -35.33 4.82
N ILE A 434 20.76 -34.43 4.96
CA ILE A 434 19.57 -34.41 4.10
C ILE A 434 19.94 -34.12 2.63
N ASP A 435 20.96 -33.29 2.41
CA ASP A 435 21.44 -32.89 1.09
C ASP A 435 22.24 -33.97 0.34
N LYS A 436 22.75 -35.01 1.02
CA LYS A 436 23.41 -36.16 0.37
C LYS A 436 22.44 -37.00 -0.48
N ALA A 437 21.13 -36.87 -0.25
CA ALA A 437 20.09 -37.70 -0.87
C ALA A 437 19.47 -37.12 -2.15
N THR A 438 19.95 -36.00 -2.71
CA THR A 438 19.30 -35.35 -3.87
C THR A 438 20.22 -35.12 -5.08
N ALA A 439 19.60 -35.18 -6.28
CA ALA A 439 20.20 -35.23 -7.61
C ALA A 439 21.45 -34.34 -7.85
N PRO A 440 22.37 -34.76 -8.74
CA PRO A 440 23.65 -34.09 -8.99
C PRO A 440 23.48 -32.64 -9.47
N HIS A 441 24.29 -31.74 -8.90
CA HIS A 441 24.37 -30.34 -9.31
C HIS A 441 25.00 -30.24 -10.72
N ASP A 442 24.27 -29.65 -11.68
CA ASP A 442 24.77 -29.45 -13.05
C ASP A 442 25.71 -28.22 -13.12
N TYR A 443 27.00 -28.47 -12.89
CA TYR A 443 28.03 -27.43 -12.84
C TYR A 443 28.08 -26.57 -14.11
N ALA A 444 28.06 -27.21 -15.28
CA ALA A 444 28.20 -26.55 -16.58
C ALA A 444 27.10 -25.50 -16.81
N ARG A 445 25.94 -25.69 -16.17
CA ARG A 445 24.77 -24.83 -16.28
C ARG A 445 24.60 -23.87 -15.11
N CYS A 446 25.44 -23.93 -14.09
CA CYS A 446 25.36 -23.07 -12.91
C CYS A 446 26.15 -21.76 -13.10
N GLU A 447 25.50 -20.60 -13.02
CA GLU A 447 26.19 -19.30 -13.13
C GLU A 447 27.21 -19.11 -11.99
N ALA A 448 26.84 -19.52 -10.78
CA ALA A 448 27.72 -19.50 -9.61
C ALA A 448 28.94 -20.43 -9.77
N GLY A 449 28.75 -21.56 -10.46
CA GLY A 449 29.83 -22.49 -10.81
C GLY A 449 30.86 -21.82 -11.71
N LYS A 450 30.41 -21.14 -12.78
CA LYS A 450 31.28 -20.36 -13.68
C LYS A 450 31.97 -19.18 -13.00
N LYS A 451 31.37 -18.62 -11.95
CA LYS A 451 31.96 -17.55 -11.14
C LYS A 451 32.90 -18.06 -10.03
N GLY A 452 33.06 -19.38 -9.88
CA GLY A 452 33.90 -19.98 -8.84
C GLY A 452 33.37 -19.82 -7.42
N ILE A 453 32.08 -19.51 -7.22
CA ILE A 453 31.49 -19.26 -5.90
C ILE A 453 30.58 -20.38 -5.40
N CYS A 454 30.18 -21.31 -6.27
CA CYS A 454 29.36 -22.45 -5.85
C CYS A 454 30.17 -23.45 -5.02
N ARG A 455 29.72 -23.76 -3.78
CA ARG A 455 30.45 -24.66 -2.86
C ARG A 455 30.40 -26.14 -3.27
N LYS A 456 29.34 -26.58 -3.96
CA LYS A 456 29.19 -27.97 -4.42
C LYS A 456 30.09 -28.30 -5.61
N CYS A 457 30.67 -27.29 -6.26
CA CYS A 457 31.55 -27.44 -7.42
C CYS A 457 33.01 -27.68 -7.03
N ASN A 458 33.38 -27.41 -5.78
CA ASN A 458 34.74 -27.61 -5.28
C ASN A 458 35.04 -29.05 -4.80
N LYS A 459 34.09 -29.99 -4.95
CA LYS A 459 34.24 -31.38 -4.49
C LYS A 459 34.44 -32.39 -5.65
N GLN A 460 34.81 -31.94 -6.84
CA GLN A 460 35.08 -32.80 -8.02
C GLN A 460 36.45 -32.56 -8.66
N LEU A 461 37.40 -31.98 -7.91
CA LEU A 461 38.82 -32.04 -8.26
C LEU A 461 39.51 -33.03 -7.33
#